data_AF-A0A2S9FU06-F1
#
_entry.id   AF-A0A2S9FU06-F1
#
_cell.length_a   1.000
_cell.length_b   1.000
_cell.length_c   1.000
_cell.angle_alpha   90.00
_cell.angle_beta   90.00
_cell.angle_gamma   90.00
#
_symmetry.space_group_name_H-M   'P 1'
#
loop_
_entity.id
_entity.type
_entity.pdbx_description
1 polymer ?
#
loop_
_entity_poly.entity_id
_entity_poly.type
_entity_poly.pdbx_seq_one_letter_code
_entity_poly.pdbx_strand_id
1 'polypeptide(L)'
;IQFDFDEGSPGVLAQFVVSLAAPSTQTVTVQYATSNGTAAGGSDYAATAGTLTFLPGETRKTINVVVFGDTVMEGSESFIVTLSSPAG
;
A
#
# COMPACT_ATOMS: atom_id res chain seq x y z
N ILE A 1 -1.53 -7.91 -0.34
CA ILE A 1 -0.42 -7.75 0.62
C ILE A 1 -1.05 -7.36 1.95
N GLN A 2 -0.89 -8.15 3.00
CA GLN A 2 -1.35 -7.77 4.35
C GLN A 2 -0.23 -7.02 5.06
N PHE A 3 -0.58 -6.01 5.84
CA PHE A 3 0.31 -5.26 6.70
C PHE A 3 -0.23 -5.30 8.12
N ASP A 4 0.60 -5.69 9.07
CA ASP A 4 0.27 -5.78 10.49
C ASP A 4 1.13 -4.77 11.27
N PHE A 5 0.54 -4.09 12.24
CA PHE A 5 1.23 -3.11 13.09
C PHE A 5 0.69 -3.10 14.53
N ASP A 6 1.47 -2.53 15.44
CA ASP A 6 1.14 -2.40 16.86
C ASP A 6 0.82 -0.93 17.15
N GLU A 7 -0.35 -0.68 17.74
CA GLU A 7 -0.79 0.65 18.16
C GLU A 7 0.01 1.11 19.38
N GLY A 8 0.35 2.41 19.43
CA GLY A 8 1.34 2.97 20.35
C GLY A 8 2.66 3.40 19.69
N SER A 9 2.80 3.14 18.38
CA SER A 9 3.88 3.66 17.56
C SER A 9 3.58 5.11 17.15
N PRO A 10 4.58 6.03 17.08
CA PRO A 10 4.36 7.30 16.40
C PRO A 10 3.96 6.99 14.95
N GLY A 11 2.94 7.68 14.41
CA GLY A 11 2.41 7.39 13.07
C GLY A 11 3.51 7.12 12.03
N VAL A 12 3.37 6.00 11.30
CA VAL A 12 4.41 5.47 10.41
C VAL A 12 3.99 5.53 8.95
N LEU A 13 4.97 5.48 8.05
CA LEU A 13 4.71 5.34 6.62
C LEU A 13 4.95 3.89 6.18
N ALA A 14 3.87 3.16 5.90
CA ALA A 14 3.95 1.81 5.35
C ALA A 14 4.27 1.90 3.84
N GLN A 15 5.42 1.35 3.44
CA GLN A 15 5.90 1.39 2.06
C GLN A 15 5.82 0.01 1.40
N PHE A 16 5.11 -0.06 0.27
CA PHE A 16 4.96 -1.29 -0.52
C PHE A 16 5.63 -1.09 -1.87
N VAL A 17 6.76 -1.76 -2.09
CA VAL A 17 7.46 -1.77 -3.38
C VAL A 17 6.80 -2.79 -4.30
N VAL A 18 6.28 -2.31 -5.42
CA VAL A 18 5.73 -3.13 -6.49
C VAL A 18 6.74 -3.21 -7.63
N SER A 19 7.05 -4.43 -8.07
CA SER A 19 8.05 -4.69 -9.10
C SER A 19 7.50 -5.41 -10.32
N LEU A 20 7.93 -5.00 -11.51
CA LEU A 20 7.86 -5.82 -12.71
C LEU A 20 9.00 -6.84 -12.69
N ALA A 21 8.73 -8.07 -13.17
CA ALA A 21 9.75 -9.12 -13.26
C ALA A 21 10.88 -8.79 -14.24
N ALA A 22 10.58 -7.98 -15.26
CA ALA A 22 11.52 -7.50 -16.27
C ALA A 22 11.07 -6.10 -16.76
N PRO A 23 11.97 -5.28 -17.33
CA PRO A 23 11.60 -4.02 -17.95
C PRO A 23 10.68 -4.26 -19.16
N SER A 24 9.69 -3.39 -19.34
CA SER A 24 8.83 -3.36 -20.53
C SER A 24 9.29 -2.26 -21.49
N THR A 25 9.06 -2.46 -22.79
CA THR A 25 9.19 -1.40 -23.80
C THR A 25 7.92 -0.54 -23.92
N GLN A 26 6.82 -0.98 -23.29
CA GLN A 26 5.54 -0.29 -23.24
C GLN A 26 5.29 0.28 -21.84
N THR A 27 4.30 1.16 -21.74
CA THR A 27 3.82 1.62 -20.43
C THR A 27 2.99 0.51 -19.80
N VAL A 28 3.30 0.14 -18.55
CA VAL A 28 2.53 -0.83 -17.77
C VAL A 28 1.77 -0.09 -16.67
N THR A 29 0.48 -0.37 -16.53
CA THR A 29 -0.37 0.17 -15.47
C THR A 29 -0.88 -0.94 -14.56
N VAL A 30 -0.96 -0.65 -13.26
CA VAL A 30 -1.51 -1.56 -12.24
C VAL A 30 -2.35 -0.74 -11.29
N GLN A 31 -3.62 -1.12 -11.10
CA GLN A 31 -4.47 -0.47 -10.10
C GLN A 31 -4.16 -1.03 -8.71
N TYR A 32 -4.35 -0.21 -7.69
CA TYR A 32 -4.25 -0.64 -6.30
C TYR A 32 -5.30 0.03 -5.42
N ALA A 33 -5.70 -0.67 -4.36
CA ALA A 33 -6.56 -0.14 -3.32
C ALA A 33 -6.28 -0.81 -1.98
N THR A 34 -6.40 -0.05 -0.89
CA THR A 34 -6.42 -0.58 0.47
C THR A 34 -7.81 -1.06 0.86
N SER A 35 -7.89 -2.11 1.68
CA SER A 35 -9.10 -2.56 2.36
C SER A 35 -8.81 -2.87 3.83
N ASN A 36 -9.81 -2.69 4.68
CA ASN A 36 -9.71 -2.94 6.11
C ASN A 36 -9.38 -4.41 6.41
N GLY A 37 -8.57 -4.63 7.44
CA GLY A 37 -8.43 -5.90 8.14
C GLY A 37 -9.05 -5.73 9.52
N THR A 38 -8.24 -5.75 10.57
CA THR A 38 -8.63 -5.30 11.92
C THR A 38 -8.62 -3.77 12.04
N ALA A 39 -7.74 -3.09 11.29
CA ALA A 39 -7.66 -1.63 11.22
C ALA A 39 -8.73 -1.04 10.28
N ALA A 40 -9.29 0.11 10.65
CA ALA A 40 -10.28 0.86 9.89
C ALA A 40 -9.66 2.03 9.10
N GLY A 41 -9.86 2.02 7.78
CA GLY A 41 -9.44 3.10 6.90
C GLY A 41 -10.14 4.43 7.24
N GLY A 42 -9.33 5.47 7.42
CA GLY A 42 -9.75 6.81 7.84
C GLY A 42 -9.60 7.08 9.34
N SER A 43 -9.49 6.03 10.16
CA SER A 43 -9.23 6.12 11.61
C SER A 43 -7.78 5.76 11.94
N ASP A 44 -7.35 4.58 11.47
CA ASP A 44 -6.09 3.96 11.90
C ASP A 44 -5.05 3.98 10.78
N TYR A 45 -5.50 4.11 9.53
CA TYR A 45 -4.64 4.39 8.39
C TYR A 45 -5.36 5.22 7.32
N ALA A 46 -4.60 5.92 6.50
CA ALA A 46 -5.14 6.65 5.35
C ALA A 46 -5.50 5.67 4.22
N ALA A 47 -6.81 5.40 4.06
CA ALA A 47 -7.30 4.59 2.95
C ALA A 47 -6.83 5.19 1.61
N THR A 48 -6.13 4.38 0.82
CA THR A 48 -5.44 4.84 -0.40
C THR A 48 -5.79 3.92 -1.57
N ALA A 49 -6.06 4.51 -2.73
CA ALA A 49 -6.22 3.80 -3.99
C ALA A 49 -5.64 4.62 -5.15
N GLY A 50 -5.28 3.96 -6.24
CA GLY A 50 -4.78 4.63 -7.42
C GLY A 50 -4.26 3.69 -8.50
N THR A 51 -3.49 4.25 -9.42
CA THR A 51 -2.86 3.52 -10.53
C THR A 51 -1.36 3.75 -10.50
N LEU A 52 -0.59 2.67 -10.38
CA LEU A 52 0.84 2.68 -10.65
C LEU A 52 1.06 2.69 -12.16
N THR A 53 1.91 3.58 -12.64
CA THR A 53 2.28 3.69 -14.07
C THR A 53 3.78 3.53 -14.22
N PHE A 54 4.22 2.38 -14.72
CA PHE A 54 5.60 2.09 -15.08
C PHE A 54 5.81 2.54 -16.53
N LEU A 55 6.65 3.55 -16.71
CA LEU A 55 7.13 3.98 -18.01
C LEU A 55 8.07 2.92 -18.61
N PRO A 56 8.32 2.94 -19.93
CA PRO A 56 9.27 2.01 -20.55
C PRO A 56 10.62 1.97 -19.81
N GLY A 57 11.09 0.77 -19.50
CA GLY A 57 12.33 0.52 -18.76
C GLY A 57 12.21 0.59 -17.23
N GLU A 58 11.13 1.15 -16.66
CA GLU A 58 10.92 1.15 -15.22
C GLU A 58 10.46 -0.22 -14.73
N THR A 59 10.98 -0.66 -13.59
CA THR A 59 10.62 -1.96 -12.99
C THR A 59 10.15 -1.84 -11.55
N ARG A 60 10.14 -0.66 -10.95
CA ARG A 60 9.76 -0.45 -9.55
C ARG A 60 8.90 0.79 -9.38
N LYS A 61 7.86 0.66 -8.57
CA LYS A 61 7.07 1.77 -8.02
C LYS A 61 6.78 1.49 -6.56
N THR A 62 6.46 2.52 -5.79
CA THR A 62 6.16 2.40 -4.37
C THR A 62 4.75 2.94 -4.11
N ILE A 63 3.96 2.16 -3.37
CA ILE A 63 2.73 2.63 -2.75
C ILE A 63 3.07 3.02 -1.32
N ASN A 64 2.69 4.24 -0.92
CA ASN A 64 2.87 4.74 0.44
C ASN A 64 1.49 4.84 1.09
N VAL A 65 1.34 4.21 2.26
CA VAL A 65 0.14 4.31 3.09
C VAL A 65 0.55 4.91 4.43
N VAL A 66 -0.09 6.02 4.81
CA VAL A 66 0.11 6.61 6.13
C VAL A 66 -0.67 5.77 7.13
N VAL A 67 0.02 5.28 8.15
CA VAL A 67 -0.58 4.64 9.33
C VAL A 67 -0.61 5.71 10.41
N PHE A 68 -1.81 5.99 10.90
CA PHE A 68 -1.98 6.89 12.02
C PHE A 68 -1.50 6.15 13.27
N GLY A 69 -0.85 6.88 14.17
CA GLY A 69 -0.45 6.31 15.44
C GLY A 69 -1.14 7.08 16.53
N ASP A 70 -1.58 6.40 17.57
CA ASP A 70 -2.02 7.05 18.79
C ASP A 70 -1.32 6.49 20.03
N THR A 71 -1.65 7.05 21.20
CA THR A 71 -1.01 6.68 22.47
C THR A 71 -1.77 5.60 23.24
N VAL A 72 -2.86 5.09 22.69
CA VAL A 72 -3.66 4.02 23.28
C VAL A 72 -3.05 2.71 22.82
N MET A 73 -2.67 1.87 23.77
CA MET A 73 -2.18 0.55 23.44
C MET A 73 -3.37 -0.33 23.07
N GLU A 74 -3.60 -0.49 21.78
CA GLU A 74 -4.57 -1.43 21.24
C GLU A 74 -3.88 -2.75 20.85
N GLY A 75 -4.68 -3.76 20.49
CA GLY A 75 -4.11 -5.02 20.01
C GLY A 75 -3.47 -4.89 18.63
N SER A 76 -2.95 -5.99 18.08
CA SER A 76 -2.39 -5.97 16.74
C SER A 76 -3.45 -5.62 15.68
N GLU A 77 -3.11 -4.65 14.85
CA GLU A 77 -3.95 -4.06 13.82
C GLU A 77 -3.45 -4.43 12.42
N SER A 78 -4.35 -4.45 11.43
CA SER A 78 -4.00 -4.89 10.07
C SER A 78 -4.87 -4.29 8.97
N PHE A 79 -4.27 -4.08 7.80
CA PHE A 79 -4.98 -3.75 6.56
C PHE A 79 -4.35 -4.45 5.36
N ILE A 80 -5.04 -4.43 4.22
CA ILE A 80 -4.63 -5.14 3.00
C ILE A 80 -4.48 -4.16 1.84
N VAL A 81 -3.38 -4.24 1.10
CA VAL A 81 -3.21 -3.62 -0.23
C VAL A 81 -3.47 -4.68 -1.30
N THR A 82 -4.44 -4.42 -2.16
CA THR A 82 -4.77 -5.28 -3.31
C THR A 82 -4.27 -4.63 -4.60
N LEU A 83 -3.58 -5.41 -5.43
CA LEU A 83 -3.21 -5.03 -6.80
C LEU A 83 -4.17 -5.68 -7.78
N SER A 84 -4.62 -4.95 -8.79
CA SER A 84 -5.60 -5.43 -9.77
C SER A 84 -5.41 -4.81 -11.15
N SER A 85 -6.11 -5.38 -12.13
CA SER A 85 -6.23 -4.86 -13.49
C SER A 85 -4.90 -4.46 -14.16
N PRO A 86 -3.88 -5.36 -14.21
CA PRO A 86 -2.63 -5.04 -14.90
C PRO A 86 -2.86 -4.91 -16.41
N ALA A 87 -2.26 -3.91 -17.05
CA ALA A 87 -2.30 -3.69 -18.49
C ALA A 87 -0.97 -3.15 -19.01
N GLY A 88 -0.49 -3.61 -20.17
CA GLY A 88 0.77 -3.15 -20.79
C GLY A 88 1.21 -3.97 -21.99
#